data_AF-A0A534R9A0-F1
#
_entry.id   AF-A0A534R9A0-F1
#
_cell.length_a   1.000
_cell.length_b   1.000
_cell.length_c   1.000
_cell.angle_alpha   90.00
_cell.angle_beta   90.00
_cell.angle_gamma   90.00
#
_symmetry.space_group_name_H-M   'P 1'
#
loop_
_entity.id
_entity.type
_entity.pdbx_description
1 polymer ?
#
loop_
_entity_poly.entity_id
_entity_poly.type
_entity_poly.pdbx_seq_one_letter_code
_entity_poly.pdbx_strand_id
1 'polypeptide(L)'
;MTAVLLTVALALLGSGATALAGVQDAPLPTFSDGKASQLVVLIPTAIKNNFLDTDVICTNLAPQAVDIGLEVFDQTGTRGNSIGSANG
;
A
#
# COMPACT_ATOMS: atom_id res chain seq x y z
N MET A 1 -10.50 -25.50 33.72
CA MET A 1 -10.71 -24.05 33.51
C MET A 1 -9.51 -23.36 32.87
N THR A 2 -8.26 -23.81 33.10
CA THR A 2 -7.03 -23.22 32.53
C THR A 2 -6.84 -23.43 31.02
N ALA A 3 -7.26 -24.57 30.47
CA ALA A 3 -7.10 -24.87 29.04
C ALA A 3 -7.96 -23.97 28.12
N VAL A 4 -9.14 -23.55 28.59
CA VAL A 4 -10.06 -22.66 27.86
C VAL A 4 -9.50 -21.23 27.80
N LEU A 5 -8.91 -20.77 28.91
CA LEU A 5 -8.24 -19.46 28.97
C LEU A 5 -7.06 -19.38 28.00
N LEU A 6 -6.29 -20.46 27.85
CA LEU A 6 -5.15 -20.50 26.94
C LEU A 6 -5.58 -20.50 25.46
N THR A 7 -6.66 -21.20 25.12
CA THR A 7 -7.20 -21.21 23.74
C THR A 7 -7.80 -19.86 23.37
N VAL A 8 -8.49 -19.20 24.29
CA VAL A 8 -9.01 -17.84 24.07
C VAL A 8 -7.88 -16.82 23.91
N ALA A 9 -6.82 -16.93 24.72
CA ALA A 9 -5.65 -16.05 24.60
C ALA A 9 -4.94 -16.20 23.25
N LEU A 10 -4.76 -17.42 22.74
CA LEU A 10 -4.17 -17.66 21.42
C LEU A 10 -5.06 -17.16 20.27
N ALA A 11 -6.38 -17.30 20.39
CA ALA A 11 -7.32 -16.80 19.39
C ALA A 11 -7.32 -15.25 19.31
N LEU A 12 -7.15 -14.57 20.45
CA LEU A 12 -7.04 -13.11 20.52
C LEU A 12 -5.70 -12.59 19.95
N LEU A 13 -4.61 -13.37 20.05
CA LEU A 13 -3.30 -13.06 19.45
C LEU A 13 -3.26 -13.33 17.93
N GLY A 14 -4.04 -14.31 17.46
CA GLY A 14 -4.18 -14.61 16.02
C GLY A 14 -5.14 -13.67 15.28
N SER A 15 -5.94 -12.91 16.04
CA SER A 15 -6.77 -11.82 15.54
C SER A 15 -5.88 -10.60 15.33
N GLY A 16 -4.94 -10.69 14.36
CA GLY A 16 -4.25 -9.51 13.88
C GLY A 16 -5.32 -8.49 13.56
N ALA A 17 -5.26 -7.32 14.22
CA ALA A 17 -6.07 -6.19 13.81
C ALA A 17 -5.97 -6.13 12.29
N THR A 18 -7.08 -5.96 11.59
CA THR A 18 -7.02 -5.44 10.24
C THR A 18 -6.36 -4.08 10.38
N ALA A 19 -5.03 -4.06 10.37
CA ALA A 19 -4.25 -2.86 10.21
C ALA A 19 -4.88 -2.21 8.99
N LEU A 20 -5.36 -0.98 9.16
CA LEU A 20 -5.80 -0.14 8.07
C LEU A 20 -4.65 -0.22 7.06
N ALA A 21 -4.77 -0.99 5.98
CA ALA A 21 -3.63 -1.46 5.20
C ALA A 21 -3.10 -0.36 4.25
N GLY A 22 -3.09 0.88 4.73
CA GLY A 22 -2.51 2.01 4.04
C GLY A 22 -1.00 2.00 4.15
N VAL A 23 -0.36 2.80 3.32
CA VAL A 23 1.09 2.97 3.25
C VAL A 23 1.73 3.42 4.58
N GLN A 24 0.94 3.88 5.56
CA GLN A 24 1.42 4.28 6.89
C GLN A 24 1.55 3.11 7.87
N ASP A 25 0.79 2.03 7.65
CA ASP A 25 0.67 0.90 8.58
C ASP A 25 1.33 -0.38 8.05
N ALA A 26 1.82 -0.36 6.80
CA ALA A 26 2.50 -1.47 6.15
C ALA A 26 3.92 -1.07 5.71
N PRO A 27 4.88 -2.01 5.67
CA PRO A 27 6.18 -1.77 5.06
C PRO A 27 6.04 -1.32 3.60
N LEU A 28 6.91 -0.41 3.17
CA LEU A 28 6.94 -0.01 1.76
C LEU A 28 7.32 -1.17 0.85
N PRO A 29 6.70 -1.30 -0.33
CA PRO A 29 7.03 -2.34 -1.29
C PRO A 29 8.45 -2.17 -1.85
N THR A 30 9.01 -3.24 -2.41
CA THR A 30 10.20 -3.17 -3.27
C THR A 30 9.78 -3.09 -4.73
N PHE A 31 10.54 -2.41 -5.57
CA PHE A 31 10.35 -2.46 -7.02
C PHE A 31 10.65 -3.86 -7.55
N SER A 32 10.14 -4.17 -8.74
CA SER A 32 10.32 -5.46 -9.42
C SER A 32 11.79 -5.80 -9.72
N ASP A 33 12.67 -4.80 -9.76
CA ASP A 33 14.12 -4.96 -9.91
C ASP A 33 14.86 -5.15 -8.58
N GLY A 34 14.13 -5.24 -7.47
CA GLY A 34 14.66 -5.44 -6.12
C GLY A 34 15.13 -4.16 -5.42
N LYS A 35 15.01 -2.99 -6.04
CA LYS A 35 15.34 -1.72 -5.37
C LYS A 35 14.31 -1.39 -4.28
N ALA A 36 14.80 -0.86 -3.16
CA ALA A 36 13.93 -0.34 -2.11
C ALA A 36 13.17 0.90 -2.60
N SER A 37 11.88 0.99 -2.27
CA SER A 37 11.09 2.19 -2.55
C SER A 37 11.13 3.18 -1.39
N GLN A 38 10.76 4.42 -1.67
CA GLN A 38 10.56 5.47 -0.69
C GLN A 38 9.20 6.14 -0.96
N LEU A 39 8.45 6.43 0.10
CA LEU A 39 7.19 7.14 -0.02
C LEU A 39 7.45 8.61 -0.34
N VAL A 40 6.98 9.06 -1.49
CA VAL A 40 7.11 10.47 -1.92
C VAL A 40 5.87 11.27 -1.53
N VAL A 41 4.67 10.73 -1.81
CA VAL A 41 3.40 11.41 -1.56
C VAL A 41 2.28 10.42 -1.36
N LEU A 42 1.32 10.75 -0.49
CA LEU A 42 0.03 10.08 -0.39
C LEU A 42 -1.04 11.00 -0.99
N ILE A 43 -1.84 10.49 -1.92
CA ILE A 43 -2.90 11.24 -2.60
C ILE A 43 -4.26 10.75 -2.08
N PRO A 44 -4.84 11.38 -1.03
CA PRO A 44 -6.06 10.88 -0.38
C PRO A 44 -7.34 11.08 -1.22
N THR A 45 -7.30 11.91 -2.27
CA THR A 45 -8.48 12.33 -3.04
C THR A 45 -8.41 11.91 -4.49
N ALA A 46 -7.90 10.72 -4.81
CA ALA A 46 -8.00 10.19 -6.16
C ALA A 46 -9.48 9.97 -6.52
N ILE A 47 -9.98 10.71 -7.51
CA ILE A 47 -11.36 10.66 -7.98
C ILE A 47 -11.39 9.97 -9.34
N LYS A 48 -12.30 8.99 -9.46
CA LYS A 48 -12.76 8.43 -10.74
C LYS A 48 -14.28 8.34 -10.72
N ASN A 49 -14.94 9.49 -10.86
CA ASN A 49 -16.39 9.60 -10.78
C ASN A 49 -16.88 10.81 -11.60
N ASN A 50 -18.10 10.76 -12.13
CA ASN A 50 -18.72 11.87 -12.87
C ASN A 50 -17.84 12.44 -13.99
N PHE A 51 -17.12 11.59 -14.73
CA PHE A 51 -16.17 12.01 -15.78
C PHE A 51 -15.00 12.88 -15.27
N LEU A 52 -14.72 12.85 -13.97
CA LEU A 52 -13.49 13.40 -13.40
C LEU A 52 -12.50 12.27 -13.20
N ASP A 53 -11.32 12.45 -13.77
CA ASP A 53 -10.16 11.59 -13.60
C ASP A 53 -9.07 12.33 -12.83
N THR A 54 -8.26 11.59 -12.09
CA THR A 54 -7.06 12.10 -11.42
C THR A 54 -5.83 11.68 -12.20
N ASP A 55 -5.15 12.66 -12.80
CA ASP A 55 -3.88 12.43 -13.48
C ASP A 55 -2.71 12.65 -12.52
N VAL A 56 -1.82 11.66 -12.43
CA VAL A 56 -0.57 11.76 -11.69
C VAL A 56 0.56 11.93 -12.70
N ILE A 57 1.12 13.14 -12.77
CA ILE A 57 2.19 13.49 -13.71
C ILE A 57 3.49 13.62 -12.93
N CYS A 58 4.47 12.78 -13.27
CA CYS A 58 5.78 12.80 -12.66
C CYS A 58 6.81 13.40 -13.62
N THR A 59 7.51 14.44 -13.18
CA THR A 59 8.62 15.05 -13.94
C THR A 59 9.93 14.74 -13.25
N ASN A 60 10.83 14.03 -13.93
CA ASN A 60 12.17 13.78 -13.43
C ASN A 60 13.12 14.92 -13.83
N LEU A 61 13.72 15.57 -12.84
CA LEU A 61 14.72 16.62 -13.03
C LEU A 61 16.16 16.13 -12.81
N ALA A 62 16.34 14.86 -12.45
CA ALA A 62 17.65 14.27 -12.24
C ALA A 62 18.33 13.96 -13.59
N PRO A 63 19.68 13.95 -13.63
CA PRO A 63 20.44 13.58 -14.82
C PRO A 63 20.35 12.09 -15.17
N GLN A 64 19.72 11.28 -14.32
CA GLN A 64 19.61 9.83 -14.46
C GLN A 64 18.14 9.42 -14.40
N ALA A 65 17.80 8.29 -15.02
CA ALA A 65 16.47 7.71 -14.89
C ALA A 65 16.20 7.34 -13.42
N VAL A 66 14.97 7.59 -12.97
CA VAL A 66 14.48 7.25 -11.63
C VAL A 66 13.23 6.42 -11.80
N ASP A 67 13.15 5.32 -11.06
CA ASP A 67 11.97 4.48 -11.00
C ASP A 67 10.91 5.15 -10.12
N ILE A 68 9.74 5.42 -10.70
CA ILE A 68 8.59 5.97 -9.99
C ILE A 68 7.45 4.99 -10.19
N GLY A 69 6.88 4.51 -9.09
CA GLY A 69 5.73 3.62 -9.11
C GLY A 69 4.54 4.25 -8.39
N LEU A 70 3.33 3.94 -8.85
CA LEU A 70 2.09 4.41 -8.25
C LEU A 70 1.28 3.20 -7.78
N GLU A 71 1.01 3.11 -6.48
CA GLU A 71 0.06 2.13 -5.93
C GLU A 71 -1.30 2.78 -5.67
N VAL A 72 -2.35 2.13 -6.16
CA VAL A 72 -3.75 2.55 -6.02
C VAL A 72 -4.45 1.61 -5.05
N PHE A 73 -5.19 2.21 -4.11
CA PHE A 73 -5.98 1.51 -3.12
C PHE A 73 -7.44 1.92 -3.29
N ASP A 74 -8.35 0.97 -3.08
CA ASP A 74 -9.79 1.27 -3.08
C ASP A 74 -10.24 1.90 -1.74
N GLN A 75 -11.53 2.20 -1.65
CA GLN A 75 -12.13 2.84 -0.47
C GLN A 75 -12.06 1.98 0.81
N THR A 76 -11.81 0.67 0.67
CA THR A 76 -11.64 -0.26 1.79
C THR A 76 -10.17 -0.42 2.20
N GLY A 77 -9.26 0.23 1.48
CA GLY A 77 -7.82 0.06 1.64
C GLY A 77 -7.26 -1.18 0.93
N THR A 78 -8.05 -1.83 0.07
CA THR A 78 -7.57 -2.97 -0.71
C THR A 78 -6.70 -2.48 -1.85
N ARG A 79 -5.49 -3.04 -1.96
CA ARG A 79 -4.53 -2.67 -3.00
C ARG A 79 -4.95 -3.21 -4.38
N GLY A 80 -5.07 -2.32 -5.37
CA GLY A 80 -5.49 -2.66 -6.74
C GLY A 80 -4.35 -3.08 -7.68
N ASN A 81 -3.12 -2.67 -7.39
CA ASN A 81 -1.92 -3.01 -8.15
C ASN A 81 -0.69 -3.18 -7.24
N SER A 82 0.51 -3.41 -7.78
CA SER A 82 1.75 -3.54 -7.00
C SER A 82 3.01 -3.26 -7.82
N ILE A 83 3.80 -2.30 -7.38
CA ILE A 83 5.06 -1.93 -8.06
C ILE A 83 6.08 -3.09 -8.08
N GLY A 84 6.00 -4.01 -7.11
CA GLY A 84 6.85 -5.21 -7.05
C GLY A 84 6.54 -6.23 -8.15
N SER A 85 5.32 -6.18 -8.70
CA SER A 85 4.89 -7.04 -9.81
C SER A 85 4.94 -6.34 -11.17
N ALA A 86 5.57 -5.16 -11.25
CA ALA A 86 5.68 -4.34 -12.46
C ALA A 86 4.32 -3.97 -13.11
N ASN A 87 3.27 -3.82 -12.30
CA ASN A 87 1.94 -3.39 -12.75
C ASN A 87 1.49 -2.07 -12.12
N GLY A 88 2.44 -1.23 -11.69
CA GLY A 88 2.21 0.07 -11.08
C GLY A 88 3.29 1.06 -11.41
#